data_AF-A0A7J2KUF5-F1
#
_entry.id   AF-A0A7J2KUF5-F1
#
_cell.length_a   1.000
_cell.length_b   1.000
_cell.length_c   1.000
_cell.angle_alpha   90.00
_cell.angle_beta   90.00
_cell.angle_gamma   90.00
#
_symmetry.space_group_name_H-M   'P 1'
#
loop_
_entity.id
_entity.type
_entity.pdbx_description
1 polymer ?
#
loop_
_entity_poly.entity_id
_entity_poly.type
_entity_poly.pdbx_seq_one_letter_code
_entity_poly.pdbx_strand_id
1 'polypeptide(L)'
;MIALFVLLGIGLKFVDDAFDRNLYSKKIATIFAFLVGILWIFLSLTNIYIGTILTAVLLGSLLAGKIDNSAFQATSGFVLLFFFFSGITLHFALLVFLTLVAALDEWVHDRSVIFKFRPLLKLAVLALIHVIPASAILAFFAFDISYDITGFLTQKISSKKRLAITSYETA
;
A
#
# COMPACT_ATOMS: atom_id res chain seq x y z
N MET A 1 17.09 -4.90 5.02
CA MET A 1 15.67 -5.25 5.17
C MET A 1 14.75 -4.04 4.97
N ILE A 2 14.93 -2.92 5.69
CA ILE A 2 14.09 -1.71 5.55
C ILE A 2 13.99 -1.18 4.10
N ALA A 3 15.10 -1.18 3.34
CA ALA A 3 15.09 -0.75 1.94
C ALA A 3 14.10 -1.51 1.05
N LEU A 4 13.83 -2.79 1.35
CA LEU A 4 12.85 -3.58 0.60
C LEU A 4 11.40 -3.13 0.90
N PHE A 5 11.13 -2.67 2.13
CA PHE A 5 9.83 -2.06 2.47
C PHE A 5 9.63 -0.73 1.75
N VAL A 6 10.69 0.08 1.65
CA VAL A 6 10.68 1.31 0.84
C VAL A 6 10.40 0.99 -0.62
N LEU A 7 11.07 -0.02 -1.19
CA LEU A 7 10.81 -0.46 -2.56
C LEU A 7 9.38 -0.98 -2.74
N LEU A 8 8.84 -1.69 -1.75
CA LEU A 8 7.44 -2.15 -1.78
C LEU A 8 6.46 -0.98 -1.84
N GLY A 9 6.65 0.05 -1.00
CA GLY A 9 5.77 1.23 -0.96
C GLY A 9 5.86 2.05 -2.25
N ILE A 10 7.08 2.30 -2.75
CA ILE A 10 7.29 2.95 -4.06
C ILE A 10 6.64 2.15 -5.19
N GLY A 11 6.89 0.84 -5.23
CA GLY A 11 6.38 -0.05 -6.28
C GLY A 11 4.86 -0.12 -6.28
N LEU A 12 4.24 -0.25 -5.11
CA LEU A 12 2.79 -0.24 -4.98
C LEU A 12 2.21 1.09 -5.48
N LYS A 13 2.80 2.23 -5.09
CA LYS A 13 2.33 3.54 -5.55
C LYS A 13 2.52 3.76 -7.05
N PHE A 14 3.60 3.26 -7.62
CA PHE A 14 3.84 3.31 -9.06
C PHE A 14 2.74 2.59 -9.84
N VAL A 15 2.35 1.39 -9.40
CA VAL A 15 1.26 0.63 -10.03
C VAL A 15 -0.06 1.38 -9.86
N ASP A 16 -0.35 1.85 -8.65
CA ASP A 16 -1.56 2.62 -8.32
C ASP A 16 -1.73 3.86 -9.22
N ASP A 17 -0.70 4.71 -9.32
CA ASP A 17 -0.72 5.91 -10.15
C ASP A 17 -0.81 5.60 -11.66
N ALA A 18 -0.34 4.42 -12.11
CA ALA A 18 -0.47 4.00 -13.49
C ALA A 18 -1.93 3.67 -13.86
N PHE A 19 -2.69 3.08 -12.93
CA PHE A 19 -4.08 2.70 -13.16
C PHE A 19 -5.04 3.87 -12.89
N ASP A 20 -4.86 4.57 -11.78
CA ASP A 20 -5.79 5.61 -11.32
C ASP A 20 -5.60 6.93 -12.08
N ARG A 21 -4.35 7.32 -12.31
CA ARG A 21 -4.00 8.64 -12.85
C ARG A 21 -3.49 8.59 -14.29
N ASN A 22 -3.39 7.39 -14.88
CA ASN A 22 -2.81 7.16 -16.21
C ASN A 22 -1.42 7.80 -16.39
N LEU A 23 -0.58 7.83 -15.35
CA LEU A 23 0.75 8.46 -15.41
C LEU A 23 1.79 7.57 -16.12
N TYR A 24 1.59 6.26 -16.12
CA TYR A 24 2.51 5.28 -16.69
C TYR A 24 1.76 4.24 -17.55
N SER A 25 2.50 3.43 -18.31
CA SER A 25 1.92 2.37 -19.12
C SER A 25 1.30 1.26 -18.26
N LYS A 26 -0.01 1.01 -18.43
CA LYS A 26 -0.74 -0.06 -17.73
C LYS A 26 -0.16 -1.45 -18.01
N LYS A 27 0.39 -1.69 -19.21
CA LYS A 27 1.07 -2.96 -19.53
C LYS A 27 2.31 -3.16 -18.64
N ILE A 28 3.15 -2.14 -18.51
CA ILE A 28 4.34 -2.19 -17.66
C ILE A 28 3.91 -2.29 -16.19
N ALA A 29 2.93 -1.49 -15.77
CA ALA A 29 2.42 -1.53 -14.41
C ALA A 29 1.84 -2.90 -14.01
N THR A 30 1.24 -3.65 -14.95
CA THR A 30 0.74 -5.01 -14.67
C THR A 30 1.88 -5.98 -14.36
N ILE A 31 2.99 -5.91 -15.10
CA ILE A 31 4.19 -6.72 -14.82
C ILE A 31 4.77 -6.34 -13.46
N PHE A 32 4.87 -5.04 -13.19
CA PHE A 32 5.33 -4.54 -11.90
C PHE A 32 4.41 -4.92 -10.74
N ALA A 33 3.09 -4.96 -10.94
CA ALA A 33 2.13 -5.41 -9.93
C ALA A 33 2.46 -6.82 -9.46
N PHE A 34 2.74 -7.74 -10.40
CA PHE A 34 3.14 -9.10 -10.07
C PHE A 34 4.46 -9.16 -9.30
N LEU A 35 5.47 -8.38 -9.71
CA LEU A 35 6.76 -8.29 -8.99
C LEU A 35 6.59 -7.71 -7.57
N VAL A 36 5.74 -6.70 -7.42
CA VAL A 36 5.37 -6.12 -6.12
C VAL A 36 4.67 -7.18 -5.26
N GLY A 37 3.78 -7.99 -5.83
CA GLY A 37 3.16 -9.13 -5.14
C GLY A 37 4.15 -10.18 -4.66
N ILE A 38 5.17 -10.53 -5.47
CA ILE A 38 6.25 -11.43 -5.04
C ILE A 38 7.04 -10.82 -3.89
N LEU A 39 7.43 -9.55 -3.99
CA LEU A 39 8.14 -8.84 -2.93
C LEU A 39 7.29 -8.79 -1.64
N TRP A 40 5.99 -8.57 -1.77
CA TRP A 40 5.03 -8.57 -0.67
C TRP A 40 5.02 -9.91 0.06
N ILE A 41 4.92 -11.02 -0.69
CA ILE A 41 4.98 -12.37 -0.13
C ILE A 41 6.32 -12.59 0.59
N PHE A 42 7.43 -12.29 -0.09
CA PHE A 42 8.76 -12.46 0.48
C PHE A 42 8.91 -11.72 1.83
N LEU A 43 8.48 -10.46 1.89
CA LEU A 43 8.55 -9.67 3.12
C LEU A 43 7.63 -10.20 4.21
N SER A 44 6.43 -10.67 3.84
CA SER A 44 5.46 -11.24 4.78
C SER A 44 5.97 -12.51 5.47
N LEU A 45 6.82 -13.28 4.80
CA LEU A 45 7.43 -14.51 5.35
C LEU A 45 8.57 -14.24 6.34
N THR A 46 9.09 -13.02 6.42
CA THR A 46 10.25 -12.72 7.29
C THR A 46 9.92 -12.70 8.77
N ASN A 47 8.69 -12.34 9.14
CA ASN A 47 8.26 -12.20 10.52
C ASN A 47 6.73 -12.20 10.62
N ILE A 48 6.18 -12.90 11.62
CA ILE A 48 4.73 -13.00 11.85
C ILE A 48 4.03 -11.63 11.96
N TYR A 49 4.63 -10.64 12.63
CA TYR A 49 4.04 -9.31 12.79
C TYR A 49 4.09 -8.52 11.47
N ILE A 50 5.17 -8.65 10.71
CA ILE A 50 5.29 -8.03 9.38
C ILE A 50 4.24 -8.61 8.43
N GLY A 51 4.16 -9.94 8.34
CA GLY A 51 3.14 -10.61 7.53
C GLY A 51 1.73 -10.23 7.97
N THR A 52 1.50 -10.10 9.27
CA THR A 52 0.21 -9.68 9.82
C THR A 52 -0.15 -8.25 9.41
N ILE A 53 0.77 -7.28 9.57
CA ILE A 53 0.52 -5.88 9.21
C ILE A 53 0.29 -5.73 7.70
N LEU A 54 1.14 -6.35 6.87
CA LEU A 54 0.98 -6.30 5.43
C LEU A 54 -0.36 -6.93 5.04
N THR A 55 -0.66 -8.16 5.49
CA THR A 55 -1.96 -8.79 5.20
C THR A 55 -3.13 -7.93 5.67
N ALA A 56 -3.01 -7.27 6.83
CA ALA A 56 -4.04 -6.38 7.33
C ALA A 56 -4.30 -5.18 6.42
N VAL A 57 -3.24 -4.53 5.91
CA VAL A 57 -3.33 -3.44 4.92
C VAL A 57 -4.02 -3.91 3.64
N LEU A 58 -3.64 -5.09 3.13
CA LEU A 58 -4.21 -5.66 1.92
C LEU A 58 -5.71 -5.93 2.08
N LEU A 59 -6.08 -6.62 3.16
CA LEU A 59 -7.49 -6.94 3.46
C LEU A 59 -8.29 -5.67 3.72
N GLY A 60 -7.74 -4.69 4.45
CA GLY A 60 -8.41 -3.42 4.70
C GLY A 60 -8.72 -2.66 3.40
N SER A 61 -7.76 -2.64 2.47
CA SER A 61 -7.93 -2.02 1.15
C SER A 61 -8.97 -2.75 0.29
N LEU A 62 -9.02 -4.09 0.37
CA LEU A 62 -10.05 -4.91 -0.30
C LEU A 62 -11.44 -4.64 0.26
N LEU A 63 -11.58 -4.64 1.59
CA LEU A 63 -12.85 -4.36 2.28
C LEU A 63 -13.38 -2.96 1.97
N ALA A 64 -12.48 -1.99 1.80
CA ALA A 64 -12.83 -0.63 1.41
C ALA A 64 -13.17 -0.48 -0.08
N GLY A 65 -12.99 -1.52 -0.90
CA GLY A 65 -13.28 -1.47 -2.33
C GLY A 65 -12.32 -0.60 -3.14
N LYS A 66 -11.13 -0.29 -2.62
CA LYS A 66 -10.12 0.53 -3.33
C LYS A 66 -9.40 -0.22 -4.43
N ILE A 67 -9.40 -1.54 -4.37
CA ILE A 67 -8.75 -2.37 -5.38
C ILE A 67 -9.72 -2.58 -6.56
N ASP A 68 -9.84 -1.57 -7.41
CA ASP A 68 -10.80 -1.53 -8.52
C ASP A 68 -10.20 -1.98 -9.87
N ASN A 69 -8.87 -2.10 -9.97
CA ASN A 69 -8.21 -2.54 -11.19
C ASN A 69 -7.86 -4.05 -11.20
N SER A 70 -7.99 -4.65 -12.38
CA SER A 70 -7.80 -6.10 -12.57
C SER A 70 -6.39 -6.57 -12.24
N ALA A 71 -5.36 -5.73 -12.44
CA ALA A 71 -3.98 -6.08 -12.13
C ALA A 71 -3.75 -6.24 -10.61
N PHE A 72 -4.25 -5.31 -9.80
CA PHE A 72 -4.20 -5.42 -8.35
C PHE A 72 -5.15 -6.48 -7.81
N GLN A 73 -6.33 -6.68 -8.41
CA GLN A 73 -7.21 -7.78 -8.02
C GLN A 73 -6.54 -9.14 -8.24
N ALA A 74 -5.92 -9.35 -9.41
CA ALA A 74 -5.18 -10.59 -9.69
C ALA A 74 -3.97 -10.76 -8.78
N THR A 75 -3.21 -9.67 -8.53
CA THR A 75 -2.04 -9.70 -7.66
C THR A 75 -2.42 -9.96 -6.20
N SER A 76 -3.45 -9.27 -5.68
CA SER A 76 -3.95 -9.47 -4.32
C SER A 76 -4.50 -10.89 -4.13
N GLY A 77 -5.26 -11.40 -5.11
CA GLY A 77 -5.72 -12.78 -5.14
C GLY A 77 -4.57 -13.78 -5.12
N PHE A 78 -3.51 -13.54 -5.91
CA PHE A 78 -2.30 -14.37 -5.91
C PHE A 78 -1.60 -14.39 -4.54
N VAL A 79 -1.43 -13.22 -3.90
CA VAL A 79 -0.83 -13.11 -2.55
C VAL A 79 -1.65 -13.89 -1.52
N LEU A 80 -2.97 -13.70 -1.51
CA LEU A 80 -3.86 -14.37 -0.55
C LEU A 80 -3.93 -15.89 -0.79
N LEU A 81 -3.98 -16.33 -2.04
CA LEU A 81 -3.95 -17.75 -2.40
C LEU A 81 -2.63 -18.40 -1.96
N PHE A 82 -1.51 -17.71 -2.16
CA PHE A 82 -0.22 -18.17 -1.68
C PHE A 82 -0.21 -18.29 -0.15
N PHE A 83 -0.74 -17.32 0.58
CA PHE A 83 -0.84 -17.40 2.05
C PHE A 83 -1.70 -18.58 2.50
N PHE A 84 -2.81 -18.84 1.83
CA PHE A 84 -3.67 -20.00 2.12
C PHE A 84 -2.91 -21.34 1.96
N PHE A 85 -2.15 -21.51 0.88
CA PHE A 85 -1.44 -22.77 0.62
C PHE A 85 -0.08 -22.90 1.33
N SER A 86 0.60 -21.80 1.63
CA SER A 86 1.91 -21.82 2.29
C SER A 86 1.84 -22.14 3.78
N GLY A 87 0.65 -22.06 4.39
CA GLY A 87 0.49 -22.25 5.83
C GLY A 87 1.17 -21.15 6.65
N ILE A 88 1.32 -19.94 6.09
CA ILE A 88 1.92 -18.81 6.79
C ILE A 88 1.16 -18.53 8.10
N THR A 89 1.91 -18.45 9.20
CA THR A 89 1.32 -18.11 10.49
C THR A 89 1.16 -16.59 10.59
N LEU A 90 -0.07 -16.14 10.85
CA LEU A 90 -0.41 -14.74 11.09
C LEU A 90 -0.98 -14.58 12.51
N HIS A 91 -0.76 -13.42 13.12
CA HIS A 91 -1.29 -13.12 14.44
C HIS A 91 -2.77 -12.71 14.33
N PHE A 92 -3.68 -13.68 14.40
CA PHE A 92 -5.10 -13.51 14.05
C PHE A 92 -5.81 -12.33 14.72
N ALA A 93 -5.67 -12.16 16.04
CA ALA A 93 -6.31 -11.05 16.75
C ALA A 93 -5.80 -9.67 16.25
N LEU A 94 -4.52 -9.60 15.93
CA LEU A 94 -3.88 -8.39 15.41
C LEU A 94 -4.28 -8.15 13.95
N LEU A 95 -4.38 -9.23 13.17
CA LEU A 95 -4.85 -9.19 11.79
C LEU A 95 -6.25 -8.58 11.71
N VAL A 96 -7.21 -9.13 12.47
CA VAL A 96 -8.60 -8.63 12.49
C VAL A 96 -8.63 -7.16 12.90
N PHE A 97 -7.97 -6.81 14.00
CA PHE A 97 -7.95 -5.43 14.49
C PHE A 97 -7.38 -4.46 13.45
N LEU A 98 -6.17 -4.72 12.94
CA LEU A 98 -5.52 -3.84 11.98
C LEU A 98 -6.25 -3.79 10.63
N THR A 99 -6.88 -4.89 10.19
CA THR A 99 -7.71 -4.89 8.98
C THR A 99 -8.89 -3.95 9.10
N LEU A 100 -9.59 -3.97 10.25
CA LEU A 100 -10.72 -3.07 10.49
C LEU A 100 -10.27 -1.61 10.57
N VAL A 101 -9.14 -1.34 11.23
CA VAL A 101 -8.57 0.02 11.27
C VAL A 101 -8.15 0.49 9.89
N ALA A 102 -7.49 -0.36 9.10
CA ALA A 102 -7.07 -0.04 7.73
C ALA A 102 -8.29 0.23 6.82
N ALA A 103 -9.35 -0.58 6.91
CA ALA A 103 -10.58 -0.35 6.17
C ALA A 103 -11.27 0.97 6.57
N LEU A 104 -11.31 1.26 7.87
CA LEU A 104 -11.86 2.51 8.38
C LEU A 104 -11.08 3.73 7.86
N ASP A 105 -9.74 3.68 7.92
CA ASP A 105 -8.86 4.73 7.40
C ASP A 105 -9.19 5.06 5.94
N GLU A 106 -9.47 4.01 5.16
CA GLU A 106 -9.82 4.15 3.76
C GLU A 106 -11.21 4.73 3.53
N TRP A 107 -12.19 4.38 4.36
CA TRP A 107 -13.53 4.96 4.32
C TRP A 107 -13.58 6.43 4.73
N VAL A 108 -12.67 6.88 5.59
CA VAL A 108 -12.58 8.29 6.01
C VAL A 108 -11.61 9.10 5.17
N HIS A 109 -10.86 8.47 4.26
CA HIS A 109 -9.80 9.08 3.46
C HIS A 109 -10.22 10.40 2.79
N ASP A 110 -11.41 10.45 2.19
CA ASP A 110 -11.91 11.61 1.45
C ASP A 110 -12.64 12.65 2.32
N ARG A 111 -12.80 12.39 3.63
CA ARG A 111 -13.57 13.26 4.53
C ARG A 111 -12.78 14.48 5.02
N SER A 112 -11.45 14.41 5.06
CA SER A 112 -10.61 15.54 5.48
C SER A 112 -9.19 15.44 4.93
N VAL A 113 -8.47 16.57 4.91
CA VAL A 113 -7.05 16.60 4.49
C VAL A 113 -6.17 15.72 5.38
N ILE A 114 -6.51 15.60 6.67
CA ILE A 114 -5.74 14.81 7.64
C ILE A 114 -5.87 13.31 7.32
N PHE A 115 -7.07 12.86 6.91
CA PHE A 115 -7.32 11.46 6.59
C PHE A 115 -6.69 10.99 5.26
N LYS A 116 -6.24 11.92 4.41
CA LYS A 116 -5.49 11.57 3.19
C LYS A 116 -4.19 10.81 3.47
N PHE A 117 -3.61 11.00 4.65
CA PHE A 117 -2.37 10.34 5.07
C PHE A 117 -2.61 9.04 5.86
N ARG A 118 -3.84 8.50 5.86
CA ARG A 118 -4.19 7.26 6.59
C ARG A 118 -3.64 7.24 8.03
N PRO A 119 -4.02 8.23 8.87
CA PRO A 119 -3.46 8.39 10.20
C PRO A 119 -3.92 7.32 11.18
N LEU A 120 -5.10 6.71 10.98
CA LEU A 120 -5.68 5.80 11.97
C LEU A 120 -4.85 4.53 12.08
N LEU A 121 -4.41 3.96 10.95
CA LEU A 121 -3.57 2.77 10.94
C LEU A 121 -2.19 3.05 11.56
N LYS A 122 -1.60 4.22 11.26
CA LYS A 122 -0.32 4.66 11.86
C LYS A 122 -0.41 4.75 13.37
N LEU A 123 -1.46 5.39 13.88
CA LEU A 123 -1.71 5.54 15.30
C LEU A 123 -1.99 4.19 15.96
N ALA A 124 -2.75 3.29 15.32
CA ALA A 124 -3.03 1.96 15.84
C ALA A 124 -1.76 1.11 15.95
N VAL A 125 -0.89 1.13 14.94
CA VAL A 125 0.40 0.41 14.98
C VAL A 125 1.31 0.97 16.08
N LEU A 126 1.36 2.29 16.26
CA LEU A 126 2.13 2.94 17.33
C LEU A 126 1.57 2.63 18.74
N ALA A 127 0.25 2.63 18.90
CA ALA A 127 -0.40 2.30 20.16
C ALA A 127 -0.09 0.86 20.62
N LEU A 128 0.27 -0.01 19.68
CA LEU A 128 0.63 -1.40 19.92
C LEU A 128 2.14 -1.64 20.05
N ILE A 129 2.93 -0.62 20.44
CA ILE A 129 4.41 -0.72 20.57
C ILE A 129 4.89 -1.82 21.54
N HIS A 130 4.07 -2.18 22.52
CA HIS A 130 4.38 -3.27 23.46
C HIS A 130 3.99 -4.67 22.93
N VAL A 131 3.21 -4.74 21.84
CA VAL A 131 2.74 -5.98 21.22
C VAL A 131 3.52 -6.27 19.94
N ILE A 132 3.77 -5.24 19.13
CA ILE A 132 4.43 -5.34 17.84
C ILE A 132 5.93 -5.02 18.03
N PRO A 133 6.85 -5.89 17.60
CA PRO A 133 8.28 -5.62 17.66
C PRO A 133 8.64 -4.33 16.93
N ALA A 134 9.54 -3.55 17.52
CA ALA A 134 10.00 -2.28 16.94
C ALA A 134 10.49 -2.42 15.48
N SER A 135 11.11 -3.55 15.13
CA SER A 135 11.53 -3.84 13.76
C SER A 135 10.36 -3.91 12.76
N ALA A 136 9.22 -4.47 13.16
CA ALA A 136 8.02 -4.54 12.33
C ALA A 136 7.33 -3.17 12.23
N ILE A 137 7.33 -2.38 13.31
CA ILE A 137 6.83 -1.00 13.30
C ILE A 137 7.67 -0.14 12.34
N LEU A 138 9.00 -0.19 12.45
CA LEU A 138 9.90 0.55 11.55
C LEU A 138 9.73 0.12 10.09
N ALA A 139 9.55 -1.18 9.84
CA ALA A 139 9.29 -1.72 8.51
C ALA A 139 7.96 -1.19 7.93
N PHE A 140 6.89 -1.17 8.73
CA PHE A 140 5.60 -0.59 8.36
C PHE A 140 5.73 0.89 8.01
N PHE A 141 6.37 1.69 8.86
CA PHE A 141 6.55 3.12 8.60
C PHE A 141 7.42 3.39 7.37
N ALA A 142 8.47 2.58 7.14
CA ALA A 142 9.29 2.72 5.94
C ALA A 142 8.50 2.45 4.66
N PHE A 143 7.66 1.41 4.67
CA PHE A 143 6.72 1.12 3.58
C PHE A 143 5.73 2.28 3.38
N ASP A 144 5.03 2.67 4.43
CA ASP A 144 3.93 3.63 4.35
C ASP A 144 4.42 5.04 3.95
N ILE A 145 5.48 5.54 4.60
CA ILE A 145 6.05 6.86 4.27
C ILE A 145 6.55 6.88 2.82
N SER A 146 7.16 5.78 2.35
CA SER A 146 7.63 5.72 0.96
C SER A 146 6.49 5.73 -0.06
N TYR A 147 5.35 5.11 0.26
CA TYR A 147 4.14 5.16 -0.56
C TYR A 147 3.58 6.60 -0.62
N ASP A 148 3.44 7.26 0.53
CA ASP A 148 2.93 8.63 0.63
C ASP A 148 3.83 9.65 -0.09
N ILE A 149 5.15 9.58 0.14
CA ILE A 149 6.13 10.46 -0.51
C ILE A 149 6.09 10.26 -2.03
N THR A 150 6.06 9.01 -2.49
CA THR A 150 5.97 8.72 -3.93
C THR A 150 4.71 9.34 -4.52
N GLY A 151 3.57 9.17 -3.85
CA GLY A 151 2.29 9.70 -4.31
C GLY A 151 2.24 11.23 -4.36
N PHE A 152 2.90 11.89 -3.42
CA PHE A 152 3.05 13.35 -3.40
C PHE A 152 3.93 13.85 -4.55
N LEU A 153 5.08 13.18 -4.78
CA LEU A 153 6.01 13.54 -5.84
C LEU A 153 5.40 13.35 -7.23
N THR A 154 4.75 12.22 -7.49
CA THR A 154 4.09 11.94 -8.78
C THR A 154 2.93 12.90 -9.05
N GLN A 155 2.15 13.26 -8.02
CA GLN A 155 1.08 14.26 -8.14
C GLN A 155 1.62 15.63 -8.54
N LYS A 156 2.73 16.07 -7.91
CA LYS A 156 3.37 17.37 -8.22
C LYS A 156 3.93 17.41 -9.64
N ILE A 157 4.49 16.31 -10.12
CA ILE A 157 5.00 16.20 -11.50
C ILE A 157 3.84 16.26 -12.50
N SER A 158 2.75 15.53 -12.23
CA SER A 158 1.54 15.52 -13.06
C SER A 158 0.90 16.90 -13.18
N SER A 159 0.74 17.63 -12.06
CA SER A 159 0.14 18.97 -12.09
C SER A 159 0.98 19.97 -12.89
N LYS A 160 2.31 19.93 -12.75
CA LYS A 160 3.23 20.78 -13.51
C LYS A 160 3.14 20.49 -15.02
N LYS A 161 3.05 19.22 -15.41
CA LYS A 161 2.91 18.82 -16.82
C LYS A 161 1.61 19.31 -17.43
N ARG A 162 0.48 19.24 -16.70
CA ARG A 162 -0.81 19.80 -17.16
C ARG A 162 -0.74 21.31 -17.38
N LEU A 163 -0.19 22.05 -16.40
CA LEU A 163 -0.05 23.51 -16.50
C LEU A 163 0.79 23.93 -17.72
N ALA A 164 1.88 23.20 -18.01
CA ALA A 164 2.70 23.48 -19.19
C ALA A 164 1.91 23.31 -20.49
N ILE A 165 1.14 22.21 -20.65
CA ILE A 165 0.34 21.97 -21.85
C ILE A 165 -0.69 23.08 -22.07
N THR A 166 -1.44 23.46 -21.02
CA THR A 166 -2.44 24.53 -21.12
C THR A 166 -1.81 25.87 -21.52
N SER A 167 -0.60 26.19 -21.03
CA SER A 167 0.10 27.42 -21.43
C SER A 167 0.53 27.45 -22.90
N TYR A 168 0.78 26.31 -23.53
CA TYR A 168 1.08 26.22 -24.96
C TYR A 168 -0.17 26.30 -25.85
N GLU A 169 -1.34 25.87 -25.36
CA GLU A 169 -2.60 25.96 -26.11
C GLU A 169 -3.21 27.37 -26.08
N THR A 170 -2.81 28.21 -25.13
CA THR A 170 -3.30 29.60 -24.98
C THR A 170 -2.35 30.67 -25.56
N ALA A 171 -1.21 30.27 -26.15
CA ALA A 171 -0.21 31.16 -26.74
C ALA A 171 -0.25 31.08 -28.27
#